data_AF-A0A6A4GP10-F1
#
_entry.id   AF-A0A6A4GP10-F1
#
_cell.length_a   1.000
_cell.length_b   1.000
_cell.length_c   1.000
_cell.angle_alpha   90.00
_cell.angle_beta   90.00
_cell.angle_gamma   90.00
#
_symmetry.space_group_name_H-M   'P 1'
#
loop_
_entity.id
_entity.type
_entity.pdbx_description
1 polymer ?
#
loop_
_entity_poly.entity_id
_entity_poly.type
_entity_poly.pdbx_seq_one_letter_code
_entity_poly.pdbx_strand_id
1 'polypeptide(L)'
;MPGMIPFPHEWLSAPKYWYMSAIEAYRIFFQLLNRFLINIQDVTNQHTCLASLPDSIASDAAACAIQAGKLDKAVELLEYGQDLIVTNLQILRLPCSDEQQRKADSLLDEFCQINPEGSQEQAKLSRIAHIKKQWRNFLKPKLFSELRKANAEGPMIIVNTSTFRNNVLILHSGQGSPEHITLDGVHLNNMTNFSKVFQGIGEILHLPQHDSRATCPVNIGSLRNTESLLNIFNAPHGVFSLISSELADLRVPKHSRIWWMLPGKSTFLLCHAVVQEYISSYTTNLSALIDAWHQKAKDNATELPSLLAVGVEKYTKASSLPSVKEELDSIQELDLSQIKLNVTVLRNTDATKTNVLRKLQNHSSVHFACHGTLPDASHELHNPFDLALILSSDEELMLCEIMTSVAKTNSDSAFLSACHTVTTEQSKVHESHPVLQ
;
A
#
# COMPACT_ATOMS: atom_id res chain seq x y z
N MET A 1 42.16 -10.01 -5.26
CA MET A 1 40.93 -9.41 -5.79
C MET A 1 39.77 -10.24 -5.26
N PRO A 2 38.93 -9.72 -4.33
CA PRO A 2 37.76 -10.43 -3.86
C PRO A 2 36.70 -10.44 -4.96
N GLY A 3 36.10 -11.62 -5.17
CA GLY A 3 35.28 -11.98 -6.31
C GLY A 3 34.01 -11.15 -6.47
N MET A 4 33.69 -10.87 -7.72
CA MET A 4 32.40 -10.40 -8.19
C MET A 4 31.29 -11.31 -7.64
N ILE A 5 30.27 -10.69 -7.06
CA ILE A 5 28.98 -11.32 -6.78
C ILE A 5 28.42 -11.80 -8.14
N PRO A 6 28.09 -13.09 -8.34
CA PRO A 6 27.61 -13.58 -9.63
C PRO A 6 26.23 -12.97 -9.95
N PHE A 7 26.05 -12.55 -11.21
CA PHE A 7 24.79 -12.04 -11.75
C PHE A 7 23.66 -13.11 -11.74
N PRO A 8 22.37 -12.70 -11.83
CA PRO A 8 21.20 -13.42 -11.31
C PRO A 8 20.86 -14.81 -11.88
N HIS A 9 21.40 -15.22 -13.03
CA HIS A 9 20.96 -16.46 -13.70
C HIS A 9 21.55 -17.75 -13.10
N GLU A 10 22.59 -17.68 -12.28
CA GLU A 10 23.21 -18.86 -11.63
C GLU A 10 22.55 -19.25 -10.29
N TRP A 11 21.56 -18.48 -9.83
CA TRP A 11 20.99 -18.63 -8.49
C TRP A 11 19.91 -19.70 -8.39
N LEU A 12 19.49 -20.36 -9.48
CA LEU A 12 18.46 -21.40 -9.46
C LEU A 12 19.00 -22.81 -9.10
N SER A 13 20.31 -23.02 -9.23
CA SER A 13 21.02 -24.28 -8.90
C SER A 13 22.02 -24.11 -7.74
N ALA A 14 21.97 -22.97 -7.06
CA ALA A 14 22.87 -22.62 -5.97
C ALA A 14 22.74 -23.58 -4.77
N PRO A 15 23.85 -23.98 -4.12
CA PRO A 15 23.81 -24.73 -2.87
C PRO A 15 23.03 -23.98 -1.79
N LYS A 16 22.29 -24.70 -0.93
CA LYS A 16 21.50 -24.11 0.19
C LYS A 16 22.29 -23.10 1.03
N TYR A 17 23.60 -23.26 1.14
CA TYR A 17 24.50 -22.36 1.85
C TYR A 17 24.55 -20.94 1.28
N TRP A 18 24.41 -20.76 -0.05
CA TRP A 18 24.38 -19.44 -0.67
C TRP A 18 23.12 -18.66 -0.28
N TYR A 19 21.96 -19.29 -0.21
CA TYR A 19 20.73 -18.59 0.21
C TYR A 19 20.78 -18.17 1.67
N MET A 20 21.40 -18.96 2.56
CA MET A 20 21.60 -18.55 3.96
C MET A 20 22.51 -17.32 4.08
N SER A 21 23.59 -17.26 3.29
CA SER A 21 24.43 -16.07 3.20
C SER A 21 23.69 -14.88 2.58
N ALA A 22 22.84 -15.11 1.57
CA ALA A 22 22.03 -14.09 0.92
C ALA A 22 20.99 -13.48 1.88
N ILE A 23 20.27 -14.31 2.65
CA ILE A 23 19.33 -13.86 3.71
C ILE A 23 20.03 -12.85 4.63
N GLU A 24 21.22 -13.19 5.10
CA GLU A 24 21.98 -12.34 6.01
C GLU A 24 22.49 -11.06 5.32
N ALA A 25 22.92 -11.15 4.06
CA ALA A 25 23.31 -10.00 3.26
C ALA A 25 22.14 -9.02 3.06
N TYR A 26 20.95 -9.50 2.69
CA TYR A 26 19.74 -8.67 2.56
C TYR A 26 19.35 -8.04 3.90
N ARG A 27 19.41 -8.81 4.99
CA ARG A 27 19.15 -8.30 6.35
C ARG A 27 20.09 -7.14 6.70
N ILE A 28 21.39 -7.29 6.44
CA ILE A 28 22.39 -6.25 6.69
C ILE A 28 22.16 -5.06 5.75
N PHE A 29 21.87 -5.32 4.47
CA PHE A 29 21.57 -4.30 3.47
C PHE A 29 20.41 -3.41 3.92
N PHE A 30 19.26 -3.98 4.29
CA PHE A 30 18.11 -3.21 4.78
C PHE A 30 18.42 -2.44 6.07
N GLN A 31 19.24 -3.00 6.97
CA GLN A 31 19.70 -2.28 8.17
C GLN A 31 20.58 -1.08 7.86
N LEU A 32 21.49 -1.22 6.89
CA LEU A 32 22.34 -0.12 6.44
C LEU A 32 21.53 0.92 5.67
N LEU A 33 20.63 0.49 4.80
CA LEU A 33 19.72 1.36 4.06
C LEU A 33 18.86 2.19 5.00
N ASN A 34 18.23 1.58 6.01
CA ASN A 34 17.44 2.31 7.00
C ASN A 34 18.27 3.40 7.71
N ARG A 35 19.48 3.05 8.15
CA ARG A 35 20.39 4.02 8.79
C ARG A 35 20.83 5.12 7.83
N PHE A 36 21.02 4.79 6.57
CA PHE A 36 21.40 5.75 5.54
C PHE A 36 20.26 6.74 5.28
N LEU A 37 19.04 6.24 5.04
CA LEU A 37 17.85 7.05 4.77
C LEU A 37 17.56 8.03 5.91
N ILE A 38 17.63 7.57 7.17
CA ILE A 38 17.43 8.44 8.36
C ILE A 38 18.41 9.61 8.42
N ASN A 39 19.60 9.48 7.83
CA ASN A 39 20.62 10.54 7.84
C ASN A 39 20.49 11.51 6.65
N ILE A 40 19.69 11.18 5.63
CA ILE A 40 19.43 12.10 4.52
C ILE A 40 18.41 13.14 5.00
N GLN A 41 18.80 14.41 5.05
CA GLN A 41 17.91 15.48 5.53
C GLN A 41 16.87 15.92 4.49
N ASP A 42 17.11 15.65 3.20
CA ASP A 42 16.22 16.05 2.10
C ASP A 42 15.38 14.87 1.60
N VAL A 43 14.07 15.06 1.68
CA VAL A 43 13.03 14.15 1.19
C VAL A 43 13.26 13.78 -0.28
N THR A 44 13.62 14.74 -1.12
CA THR A 44 13.83 14.51 -2.56
C THR A 44 14.99 13.55 -2.80
N ASN A 45 16.06 13.68 -2.00
CA ASN A 45 17.22 12.80 -2.06
C ASN A 45 16.90 11.40 -1.49
N GLN A 46 16.06 11.30 -0.46
CA GLN A 46 15.57 10.01 0.03
C GLN A 46 14.75 9.29 -1.04
N HIS A 47 13.80 9.98 -1.68
CA HIS A 47 13.01 9.45 -2.78
C HIS A 47 13.89 9.01 -3.95
N THR A 48 14.87 9.83 -4.35
CA THR A 48 15.80 9.49 -5.44
C THR A 48 16.63 8.25 -5.11
N CYS A 49 17.11 8.14 -3.87
CA CYS A 49 17.82 6.96 -3.38
C CYS A 49 16.94 5.71 -3.43
N LEU A 50 15.71 5.78 -2.90
CA LEU A 50 14.77 4.67 -2.96
C LEU A 50 14.42 4.29 -4.41
N ALA A 51 14.16 5.27 -5.27
CA ALA A 51 13.87 5.07 -6.69
C ALA A 51 15.03 4.46 -7.49
N SER A 52 16.26 4.50 -6.97
CA SER A 52 17.42 3.86 -7.57
C SER A 52 17.57 2.37 -7.21
N LEU A 53 16.83 1.91 -6.20
CA LEU A 53 16.84 0.50 -5.80
C LEU A 53 16.06 -0.35 -6.81
N PRO A 54 16.42 -1.63 -6.99
CA PRO A 54 15.61 -2.54 -7.79
C PRO A 54 14.18 -2.64 -7.24
N ASP A 55 13.19 -2.51 -8.11
CA ASP A 55 11.75 -2.59 -7.79
C ASP A 55 11.32 -3.86 -7.03
N SER A 56 12.14 -4.93 -7.11
CA SER A 56 11.85 -6.27 -6.57
C SER A 56 12.73 -6.64 -5.38
N ILE A 57 13.45 -5.68 -4.78
CA ILE A 57 14.48 -5.96 -3.78
C ILE A 57 13.94 -6.69 -2.54
N ALA A 58 12.75 -6.34 -2.04
CA ALA A 58 12.13 -7.04 -0.91
C ALA A 58 11.62 -8.43 -1.35
N SER A 59 11.05 -8.52 -2.54
CA SER A 59 10.54 -9.77 -3.12
C SER A 59 11.65 -10.78 -3.39
N ASP A 60 12.82 -10.31 -3.83
CA ASP A 60 14.05 -11.08 -4.06
C ASP A 60 14.62 -11.60 -2.75
N ALA A 61 14.67 -10.76 -1.71
CA ALA A 61 15.08 -11.15 -0.37
C ALA A 61 14.16 -12.25 0.21
N ALA A 62 12.85 -12.09 0.03
CA ALA A 62 11.86 -13.07 0.45
C ALA A 62 12.01 -14.39 -0.31
N ALA A 63 12.19 -14.34 -1.64
CA ALA A 63 12.40 -15.53 -2.47
C ALA A 63 13.66 -16.31 -2.07
N CYS A 64 14.76 -15.63 -1.73
CA CYS A 64 15.95 -16.27 -1.18
C CYS A 64 15.65 -17.03 0.12
N ALA A 65 14.86 -16.43 1.01
CA ALA A 65 14.48 -17.08 2.27
C ALA A 65 13.55 -18.27 2.08
N ILE A 66 12.59 -18.18 1.14
CA ILE A 66 11.73 -19.30 0.74
C ILE A 66 12.57 -20.47 0.23
N GLN A 67 13.53 -20.20 -0.66
CA GLN A 67 14.41 -21.21 -1.24
C GLN A 67 15.32 -21.88 -0.19
N ALA A 68 15.65 -21.16 0.89
CA ALA A 68 16.35 -21.69 2.04
C ALA A 68 15.46 -22.52 3.00
N GLY A 69 14.14 -22.60 2.74
CA GLY A 69 13.15 -23.24 3.61
C GLY A 69 12.87 -22.44 4.90
N LYS A 70 13.12 -21.13 4.89
CA LYS A 70 12.95 -20.22 6.04
C LYS A 70 11.77 -19.28 5.81
N LEU A 71 10.57 -19.84 5.81
CA LEU A 71 9.33 -19.12 5.48
C LEU A 71 9.05 -17.94 6.43
N ASP A 72 9.28 -18.11 7.74
CA ASP A 72 9.17 -17.02 8.71
C ASP A 72 10.09 -15.83 8.35
N LYS A 73 11.32 -16.12 7.92
CA LYS A 73 12.28 -15.09 7.50
C LYS A 73 11.93 -14.47 6.17
N ALA A 74 11.25 -15.20 5.29
CA ALA A 74 10.73 -14.63 4.04
C ALA A 74 9.72 -13.54 4.34
N VAL A 75 8.78 -13.79 5.25
CA VAL A 75 7.80 -12.78 5.69
C VAL A 75 8.49 -11.58 6.36
N GLU A 76 9.44 -11.83 7.27
CA GLU A 76 10.18 -10.74 7.93
C GLU A 76 10.98 -9.86 6.95
N LEU A 77 11.67 -10.46 5.97
CA LEU A 77 12.46 -9.71 5.00
C LEU A 77 11.60 -8.95 4.01
N LEU A 78 10.50 -9.56 3.56
CA LEU A 78 9.54 -8.94 2.67
C LEU A 78 8.92 -7.70 3.32
N GLU A 79 8.43 -7.87 4.55
CA GLU A 79 7.89 -6.79 5.35
C GLU A 79 8.94 -5.71 5.59
N TYR A 80 10.17 -6.08 5.98
CA TYR A 80 11.20 -5.10 6.29
C TYR A 80 11.57 -4.25 5.07
N GLY A 81 11.71 -4.86 3.90
CA GLY A 81 11.96 -4.14 2.66
C GLY A 81 10.81 -3.18 2.33
N GLN A 82 9.56 -3.65 2.37
CA GLN A 82 8.38 -2.82 2.08
C GLN A 82 8.19 -1.69 3.09
N ASP A 83 8.29 -1.98 4.38
CA ASP A 83 8.18 -1.00 5.45
C ASP A 83 9.20 0.12 5.25
N LEU A 84 10.44 -0.18 4.87
CA LEU A 84 11.44 0.86 4.60
C LEU A 84 11.00 1.79 3.48
N ILE A 85 10.40 1.26 2.42
CA ILE A 85 9.96 2.08 1.30
C ILE A 85 8.70 2.87 1.71
N VAL A 86 7.65 2.21 2.22
CA VAL A 86 6.39 2.85 2.66
C VAL A 86 6.63 3.90 3.74
N THR A 87 7.39 3.56 4.79
CA THR A 87 7.67 4.45 5.92
C THR A 87 8.40 5.70 5.48
N ASN A 88 9.41 5.60 4.61
CA ASN A 88 10.12 6.80 4.15
C ASN A 88 9.30 7.62 3.15
N LEU A 89 8.37 7.02 2.42
CA LEU A 89 7.41 7.75 1.61
C LEU A 89 6.36 8.50 2.47
N GLN A 90 5.90 7.91 3.59
CA GLN A 90 4.83 8.46 4.44
C GLN A 90 5.33 9.40 5.56
N ILE A 91 6.43 9.07 6.24
CA ILE A 91 6.90 9.79 7.45
C ILE A 91 7.33 11.22 7.17
N LEU A 92 7.68 11.56 5.95
CA LEU A 92 8.20 12.89 5.63
C LEU A 92 7.12 13.95 5.40
N ARG A 93 5.84 13.61 5.55
CA ARG A 93 4.73 14.54 5.26
C ARG A 93 3.68 14.66 6.35
N LEU A 94 3.68 13.81 7.38
CA LEU A 94 2.78 13.97 8.51
C LEU A 94 3.43 14.88 9.56
N PRO A 95 2.83 16.05 9.89
CA PRO A 95 3.30 16.82 11.03
C PRO A 95 3.22 15.95 12.27
N CYS A 96 4.31 15.88 13.03
CA CYS A 96 4.37 15.22 14.33
C CYS A 96 3.15 15.68 15.16
N SER A 97 2.33 14.74 15.65
CA SER A 97 1.16 15.12 16.45
C SER A 97 1.62 15.85 17.73
N ASP A 98 0.81 16.78 18.24
CA ASP A 98 1.15 17.52 19.46
C ASP A 98 1.44 16.60 20.65
N GLU A 99 0.87 15.39 20.68
CA GLU A 99 1.16 14.38 21.71
C GLU A 99 2.52 13.72 21.52
N GLN A 100 2.89 13.34 20.30
CA GLN A 100 4.23 12.80 19.98
C GLN A 100 5.31 13.86 20.20
N GLN A 101 5.03 15.12 19.84
CA GLN A 101 5.89 16.27 20.07
C GLN A 101 6.08 16.51 21.58
N ARG A 102 5.00 16.59 22.36
CA ARG A 102 5.06 16.76 23.83
C ARG A 102 5.79 15.62 24.52
N LYS A 103 5.64 14.39 24.04
CA LYS A 103 6.36 13.23 24.59
C LYS A 103 7.85 13.30 24.25
N ALA A 104 8.20 13.75 23.05
CA ALA A 104 9.59 13.99 22.67
C ALA A 104 10.21 15.15 23.47
N ASP A 105 9.46 16.22 23.71
CA ASP A 105 9.90 17.41 24.45
C ASP A 105 10.01 17.14 25.96
N SER A 106 9.06 16.44 26.56
CA SER A 106 9.12 16.01 27.97
C SER A 106 10.32 15.09 28.24
N LEU A 107 10.65 14.20 27.29
CA LEU A 107 11.86 13.38 27.37
C LEU A 107 13.13 14.21 27.16
N LEU A 108 13.04 15.35 26.47
CA LEU A 108 14.13 16.30 26.29
C LEU A 108 14.43 17.05 27.59
N ASP A 109 13.38 17.52 28.27
CA ASP A 109 13.47 18.27 29.53
C ASP A 109 14.02 17.41 30.66
N GLU A 110 13.54 16.16 30.80
CA GLU A 110 14.06 15.19 31.76
C GLU A 110 15.55 14.90 31.51
N PHE A 111 15.99 14.94 30.26
CA PHE A 111 17.38 14.70 29.87
C PHE A 111 18.30 15.90 30.12
N CYS A 112 17.86 17.13 29.83
CA CYS A 112 18.58 18.37 30.13
C CYS A 112 18.88 18.51 31.64
N GLN A 113 17.99 17.98 32.49
CA GLN A 113 18.21 17.93 33.94
C GLN A 113 19.29 16.94 34.38
N ILE A 114 19.53 15.88 33.59
CA ILE A 114 20.49 14.81 33.94
C ILE A 114 21.91 15.14 33.46
N ASN A 115 22.08 15.98 32.42
CA ASN A 115 23.40 16.25 31.84
C ASN A 115 23.57 17.72 31.37
N PRO A 116 23.71 18.68 32.30
CA PRO A 116 23.68 20.11 31.98
C PRO A 116 24.92 20.64 31.22
N GLU A 117 26.02 19.88 31.16
CA GLU A 117 27.30 20.35 30.59
C GLU A 117 27.82 19.54 29.36
N GLY A 118 27.01 18.63 28.82
CA GLY A 118 27.42 17.84 27.65
C GLY A 118 27.37 18.64 26.34
N SER A 119 28.37 18.49 25.48
CA SER A 119 28.32 19.04 24.12
C SER A 119 27.06 18.56 23.39
N GLN A 120 26.47 19.38 22.49
CA GLN A 120 25.26 19.04 21.73
C GLN A 120 25.33 17.65 21.06
N GLU A 121 26.52 17.19 20.71
CA GLU A 121 26.78 15.91 20.07
C GLU A 121 26.75 14.72 21.05
N GLN A 122 27.30 14.89 22.26
CA GLN A 122 27.20 13.90 23.33
C GLN A 122 25.76 13.75 23.82
N ALA A 123 25.01 14.86 23.93
CA ALA A 123 23.58 14.84 24.23
C ALA A 123 22.76 14.11 23.15
N LYS A 124 23.08 14.30 21.86
CA LYS A 124 22.43 13.56 20.74
C LYS A 124 22.72 12.06 20.80
N LEU A 125 23.96 11.64 21.03
CA LEU A 125 24.35 10.22 21.09
C LEU A 125 23.74 9.50 22.29
N SER A 126 23.67 10.16 23.44
CA SER A 126 23.01 9.64 24.64
C SER A 126 21.48 9.62 24.50
N ARG A 127 20.87 10.57 23.76
CA ARG A 127 19.46 10.52 23.34
C ARG A 127 19.14 9.28 22.49
N ILE A 128 19.98 8.99 21.49
CA ILE A 128 19.84 7.77 20.65
C ILE A 128 20.01 6.51 21.51
N ALA A 129 20.96 6.49 22.45
CA ALA A 129 21.18 5.35 23.34
C ALA A 129 20.02 5.12 24.32
N HIS A 130 19.41 6.19 24.84
CA HIS A 130 18.26 6.12 25.74
C HIS A 130 16.99 5.66 25.01
N ILE A 131 16.71 6.21 23.82
CA ILE A 131 15.62 5.75 22.94
C ILE A 131 15.80 4.26 22.62
N LYS A 132 17.01 3.81 22.27
CA LYS A 132 17.30 2.37 22.05
C LYS A 132 17.09 1.50 23.29
N LYS A 133 17.24 2.05 24.49
CA LYS A 133 17.07 1.32 25.76
C LYS A 133 15.60 1.17 26.15
N GLN A 134 14.78 2.19 25.93
CA GLN A 134 13.33 2.14 26.13
C GLN A 134 12.59 1.42 24.99
N TRP A 135 13.11 1.53 23.76
CA TRP A 135 12.58 0.91 22.56
C TRP A 135 13.59 -0.13 22.05
N ARG A 136 13.62 -1.30 22.69
CA ARG A 136 14.59 -2.38 22.39
C ARG A 136 14.57 -2.84 20.91
N ASN A 137 13.47 -2.57 20.22
CA ASN A 137 13.22 -2.88 18.81
C ASN A 137 13.26 -1.64 17.89
N PHE A 138 13.67 -0.48 18.38
CA PHE A 138 13.79 0.75 17.58
C PHE A 138 14.68 0.53 16.36
N LEU A 139 14.12 0.73 15.16
CA LEU A 139 14.76 0.52 13.85
C LEU A 139 15.18 -0.92 13.56
N LYS A 140 14.71 -1.90 14.35
CA LYS A 140 14.89 -3.32 14.05
C LYS A 140 13.70 -3.84 13.24
N PRO A 141 13.93 -4.81 12.34
CA PRO A 141 12.82 -5.48 11.66
C PRO A 141 11.88 -6.14 12.69
N LYS A 142 10.58 -6.09 12.40
CA LYS A 142 9.56 -6.83 13.13
C LYS A 142 9.81 -8.34 12.98
N LEU A 143 9.61 -9.09 14.05
CA LEU A 143 9.79 -10.54 14.02
C LEU A 143 8.53 -11.22 13.47
N PHE A 144 8.66 -12.41 12.89
CA PHE A 144 7.52 -13.15 12.38
C PHE A 144 6.46 -13.42 13.46
N SER A 145 6.87 -13.62 14.72
CA SER A 145 5.96 -13.77 15.85
C SER A 145 5.05 -12.55 16.09
N GLU A 146 5.49 -11.36 15.66
CA GLU A 146 4.69 -10.14 15.70
C GLU A 146 3.87 -10.00 14.41
N LEU A 147 4.51 -10.20 13.24
CA LEU A 147 3.89 -10.06 11.93
C LEU A 147 2.78 -11.07 11.68
N ARG A 148 2.89 -12.28 12.20
CA ARG A 148 1.84 -13.30 12.09
C ARG A 148 0.52 -12.85 12.68
N LYS A 149 0.51 -11.85 13.57
CA LYS A 149 -0.74 -11.31 14.08
C LYS A 149 -1.63 -10.85 12.94
N ALA A 150 -1.06 -10.40 11.81
CA ALA A 150 -1.71 -9.97 10.57
C ALA A 150 -2.71 -10.96 9.94
N ASN A 151 -2.90 -12.16 10.51
CA ASN A 151 -4.01 -13.06 10.17
C ASN A 151 -5.11 -13.21 11.25
N ALA A 152 -5.19 -12.31 12.25
CA ALA A 152 -6.18 -12.35 13.33
C ALA A 152 -7.64 -12.32 12.84
N GLU A 153 -7.91 -11.60 11.74
CA GLU A 153 -9.26 -11.43 11.15
C GLU A 153 -9.40 -12.20 9.82
N GLY A 154 -8.74 -13.36 9.72
CA GLY A 154 -8.81 -14.27 8.56
C GLY A 154 -7.45 -14.57 7.93
N PRO A 155 -7.38 -15.56 7.00
CA PRO A 155 -6.13 -15.93 6.34
C PRO A 155 -5.51 -14.75 5.59
N MET A 156 -4.19 -14.61 5.72
CA MET A 156 -3.40 -13.62 4.99
C MET A 156 -2.62 -14.32 3.86
N ILE A 157 -2.84 -13.89 2.63
CA ILE A 157 -2.28 -14.45 1.41
C ILE A 157 -1.31 -13.43 0.83
N ILE A 158 -0.03 -13.80 0.79
CA ILE A 158 1.05 -12.97 0.28
C ILE A 158 1.45 -13.50 -1.09
N VAL A 159 1.28 -12.71 -2.15
CA VAL A 159 1.72 -13.09 -3.50
C VAL A 159 3.04 -12.39 -3.79
N ASN A 160 4.14 -13.15 -3.66
CA ASN A 160 5.49 -12.62 -3.86
C ASN A 160 5.97 -12.87 -5.30
N THR A 161 6.17 -11.79 -6.05
CA THR A 161 6.73 -11.84 -7.42
C THR A 161 8.15 -11.32 -7.44
N SER A 162 9.13 -12.21 -7.54
CA SER A 162 10.56 -11.86 -7.54
C SER A 162 11.21 -12.13 -8.90
N THR A 163 12.45 -11.66 -9.08
CA THR A 163 13.25 -11.96 -10.28
C THR A 163 13.61 -13.44 -10.38
N PHE A 164 13.63 -14.14 -9.25
CA PHE A 164 13.98 -15.56 -9.17
C PHE A 164 12.78 -16.47 -9.39
N ARG A 165 11.70 -16.26 -8.62
CA ARG A 165 10.52 -17.14 -8.57
C ARG A 165 9.28 -16.41 -8.05
N ASN A 166 8.13 -16.83 -8.55
CA ASN A 166 6.83 -16.42 -8.03
C ASN A 166 6.37 -17.40 -6.97
N ASN A 167 5.98 -16.90 -5.79
CA ASN A 167 5.59 -17.72 -4.65
C ASN A 167 4.36 -17.13 -3.97
N VAL A 168 3.56 -17.99 -3.36
CA VAL A 168 2.49 -17.58 -2.45
C VAL A 168 2.82 -18.08 -1.05
N LEU A 169 2.68 -17.20 -0.06
CA LEU A 169 2.69 -17.59 1.35
C LEU A 169 1.30 -17.40 1.93
N ILE A 170 0.79 -18.39 2.65
CA ILE A 170 -0.50 -18.31 3.34
C ILE A 170 -0.27 -18.39 4.85
N LEU A 171 -0.69 -17.34 5.57
CA LEU A 171 -0.68 -17.28 7.02
C LEU A 171 -2.11 -17.59 7.48
N HIS A 172 -2.37 -18.84 7.85
CA HIS A 172 -3.71 -19.30 8.20
C HIS A 172 -3.90 -19.55 9.70
N SER A 173 -3.00 -20.31 10.33
CA SER A 173 -3.11 -20.63 11.75
C SER A 173 -2.39 -19.58 12.62
N GLY A 174 -3.02 -19.16 13.71
CA GLY A 174 -2.38 -18.31 14.73
C GLY A 174 -1.16 -18.96 15.41
N GLN A 175 -0.91 -20.26 15.16
CA GLN A 175 0.28 -21.01 15.59
C GLN A 175 0.80 -21.89 14.44
N GLY A 176 2.07 -21.75 14.07
CA GLY A 176 2.68 -22.44 12.91
C GLY A 176 3.52 -21.52 12.02
N SER A 177 4.30 -22.13 11.11
CA SER A 177 4.95 -21.45 9.99
C SER A 177 3.95 -21.15 8.87
N PRO A 178 4.22 -20.19 7.97
CA PRO A 178 3.41 -19.99 6.77
C PRO A 178 3.35 -21.25 5.90
N GLU A 179 2.25 -21.46 5.18
CA GLU A 179 2.18 -22.43 4.08
C GLU A 179 2.77 -21.80 2.82
N HIS A 180 3.46 -22.61 2.01
CA HIS A 180 4.16 -22.15 0.80
C HIS A 180 3.64 -22.87 -0.44
N ILE A 181 3.14 -22.09 -1.40
CA ILE A 181 2.77 -22.57 -2.73
C ILE A 181 3.78 -22.03 -3.74
N THR A 182 4.37 -22.92 -4.52
CA THR A 182 5.21 -22.53 -5.67
C THR A 182 4.34 -22.35 -6.90
N LEU A 183 4.47 -21.19 -7.57
CA LEU A 183 3.72 -20.88 -8.79
C LEU A 183 4.51 -21.32 -10.03
N ASP A 184 4.84 -22.61 -10.12
CA ASP A 184 5.57 -23.17 -11.25
C ASP A 184 4.75 -23.04 -12.54
N GLY A 185 5.34 -22.43 -13.57
CA GLY A 185 4.69 -22.22 -14.88
C GLY A 185 3.80 -20.98 -15.00
N VAL A 186 3.58 -20.22 -13.92
CA VAL A 186 2.88 -18.93 -13.99
C VAL A 186 3.88 -17.80 -14.21
N HIS A 187 4.01 -17.34 -15.45
CA HIS A 187 4.86 -16.21 -15.81
C HIS A 187 4.20 -14.86 -15.49
N LEU A 188 4.32 -14.41 -14.23
CA LEU A 188 3.84 -13.10 -13.79
C LEU A 188 4.72 -11.92 -14.29
N ASN A 189 5.81 -12.21 -15.02
CA ASN A 189 6.72 -11.17 -15.53
C ASN A 189 6.09 -10.31 -16.64
N ASN A 190 5.00 -10.78 -17.27
CA ASN A 190 4.26 -10.04 -18.30
C ASN A 190 3.06 -9.25 -17.73
N MET A 191 2.91 -9.16 -16.40
CA MET A 191 1.77 -8.48 -15.75
C MET A 191 1.66 -6.99 -16.08
N THR A 192 2.76 -6.34 -16.50
CA THR A 192 2.74 -4.93 -16.96
C THR A 192 1.87 -4.72 -18.21
N ASN A 193 1.59 -5.77 -18.98
CA ASN A 193 0.69 -5.70 -20.14
C ASN A 193 -0.80 -5.77 -19.76
N PHE A 194 -1.15 -6.17 -18.54
CA PHE A 194 -2.55 -6.28 -18.11
C PHE A 194 -3.25 -4.92 -18.13
N SER A 195 -2.60 -3.85 -17.64
CA SER A 195 -3.17 -2.50 -17.67
C SER A 195 -3.44 -2.02 -19.11
N LYS A 196 -2.49 -2.25 -20.04
CA LYS A 196 -2.64 -1.90 -21.46
C LYS A 196 -3.77 -2.68 -22.12
N VAL A 197 -3.94 -3.94 -21.75
CA VAL A 197 -5.01 -4.79 -22.27
C VAL A 197 -6.35 -4.41 -21.66
N PHE A 198 -6.46 -4.11 -20.37
CA PHE A 198 -7.70 -3.61 -19.77
C PHE A 198 -8.12 -2.27 -20.38
N GLN A 199 -7.15 -1.38 -20.61
CA GLN A 199 -7.36 -0.13 -21.32
C GLN A 199 -7.89 -0.39 -22.75
N GLY A 200 -7.28 -1.34 -23.48
CA GLY A 200 -7.73 -1.74 -24.81
C GLY A 200 -9.06 -2.52 -24.86
N ILE A 201 -9.38 -3.34 -23.85
CA ILE A 201 -10.64 -4.09 -23.76
C ILE A 201 -11.82 -3.14 -23.57
N GLY A 202 -11.64 -2.06 -22.79
CA GLY A 202 -12.63 -1.00 -22.66
C GLY A 202 -12.95 -0.30 -23.98
N GLU A 203 -11.98 -0.22 -24.90
CA GLU A 203 -12.16 0.31 -26.26
C GLU A 203 -12.82 -0.72 -27.19
N ILE A 204 -12.50 -2.02 -27.05
CA ILE A 204 -12.99 -3.12 -27.90
C ILE A 204 -14.45 -3.48 -27.59
N LEU A 205 -14.87 -3.49 -26.32
CA LEU A 205 -16.18 -4.02 -25.93
C LEU A 205 -17.36 -3.07 -26.17
N HIS A 206 -17.13 -1.84 -26.66
CA HIS A 206 -18.17 -0.81 -26.80
C HIS A 206 -19.09 -0.70 -25.57
N LEU A 207 -18.57 -1.00 -24.37
CA LEU A 207 -19.26 -0.71 -23.13
C LEU A 207 -19.54 0.80 -23.14
N PRO A 208 -20.74 1.27 -22.78
CA PRO A 208 -21.05 2.69 -22.76
C PRO A 208 -20.04 3.39 -21.84
N GLN A 209 -18.97 3.92 -22.42
CA GLN A 209 -18.12 4.89 -21.76
C GLN A 209 -18.95 6.16 -21.82
N HIS A 210 -19.53 6.55 -20.69
CA HIS A 210 -20.02 7.92 -20.54
C HIS A 210 -18.81 8.85 -20.59
N ASP A 211 -18.48 9.20 -21.83
CA ASP A 211 -17.67 10.26 -22.41
C ASP A 211 -16.23 10.54 -21.93
N SER A 212 -15.34 10.36 -22.91
CA SER A 212 -14.18 11.21 -23.24
C SER A 212 -12.92 11.08 -22.38
N ARG A 213 -12.22 9.94 -22.49
CA ARG A 213 -10.77 9.91 -22.22
C ARG A 213 -10.05 10.50 -23.42
N ALA A 214 -9.06 11.36 -23.16
CA ALA A 214 -8.06 11.74 -24.16
C ALA A 214 -7.47 10.45 -24.76
N THR A 215 -7.81 10.21 -26.03
CA THR A 215 -7.34 9.08 -26.80
C THR A 215 -5.84 9.25 -27.04
N CYS A 216 -5.01 8.60 -26.24
CA CYS A 216 -3.76 8.09 -26.80
C CYS A 216 -4.17 6.90 -27.68
N PRO A 217 -4.03 6.96 -29.01
CA PRO A 217 -4.34 5.81 -29.85
C PRO A 217 -3.41 4.67 -29.46
N VAL A 218 -3.90 3.73 -28.65
CA VAL A 218 -3.21 2.46 -28.46
C VAL A 218 -3.25 1.79 -29.82
N ASN A 219 -2.07 1.52 -30.39
CA ASN A 219 -1.98 0.82 -31.66
C ASN A 219 -2.54 -0.61 -31.46
N ILE A 220 -3.82 -0.78 -31.83
CA ILE A 220 -4.60 -2.03 -31.77
C ILE A 220 -3.90 -3.16 -32.55
N GLY A 221 -2.96 -2.83 -33.43
CA GLY A 221 -2.09 -3.81 -34.09
C GLY A 221 -1.26 -4.68 -33.12
N SER A 222 -0.96 -4.21 -31.90
CA SER A 222 -0.16 -4.98 -30.93
C SER A 222 -0.97 -5.96 -30.07
N LEU A 223 -2.30 -5.82 -30.00
CA LEU A 223 -3.19 -6.70 -29.21
C LEU A 223 -3.68 -7.93 -29.98
N ARG A 224 -3.25 -8.12 -31.25
CA ARG A 224 -3.62 -9.28 -32.08
C ARG A 224 -3.00 -10.61 -31.66
N ASN A 225 -2.07 -10.62 -30.70
CA ASN A 225 -1.61 -11.88 -30.12
C ASN A 225 -2.65 -12.41 -29.13
N THR A 226 -3.48 -13.32 -29.60
CA THR A 226 -4.43 -14.10 -28.80
C THR A 226 -3.76 -14.81 -27.63
N GLU A 227 -2.48 -15.20 -27.75
CA GLU A 227 -1.67 -15.73 -26.65
C GLU A 227 -1.51 -14.74 -25.49
N SER A 228 -1.33 -13.44 -25.77
CA SER A 228 -1.20 -12.42 -24.72
C SER A 228 -2.51 -12.26 -23.95
N LEU A 229 -3.65 -12.28 -24.64
CA LEU A 229 -4.98 -12.21 -24.01
C LEU A 229 -5.31 -13.49 -23.22
N LEU A 230 -4.98 -14.67 -23.75
CA LEU A 230 -5.18 -15.94 -23.06
C LEU A 230 -4.30 -16.04 -21.80
N ASN A 231 -3.02 -15.64 -21.87
CA ASN A 231 -2.14 -15.59 -20.71
C ASN A 231 -2.64 -14.63 -19.62
N ILE A 232 -3.36 -13.58 -20.02
CA ILE A 232 -3.96 -12.59 -19.11
C ILE A 232 -5.09 -13.18 -18.27
N PHE A 233 -5.92 -14.05 -18.82
CA PHE A 233 -6.96 -14.73 -18.05
C PHE A 233 -6.46 -16.01 -17.38
N ASN A 234 -5.55 -16.73 -18.03
CA ASN A 234 -5.05 -18.01 -17.57
C ASN A 234 -4.10 -17.89 -16.37
N ALA A 235 -3.25 -16.86 -16.31
CA ALA A 235 -2.30 -16.71 -15.20
C ALA A 235 -3.02 -16.41 -13.85
N PRO A 236 -3.93 -15.42 -13.74
CA PRO A 236 -4.71 -15.20 -12.53
C PRO A 236 -5.60 -16.39 -12.17
N HIS A 237 -6.20 -17.05 -13.16
CA HIS A 237 -7.01 -18.25 -12.93
C HIS A 237 -6.18 -19.41 -12.38
N GLY A 238 -4.97 -19.64 -12.91
CA GLY A 238 -4.04 -20.65 -12.42
C GLY A 238 -3.62 -20.40 -10.97
N VAL A 239 -3.19 -19.17 -10.68
CA VAL A 239 -2.85 -18.75 -9.30
C VAL A 239 -4.04 -18.93 -8.37
N PHE A 240 -5.23 -18.50 -8.79
CA PHE A 240 -6.44 -18.66 -8.00
C PHE A 240 -6.78 -20.13 -7.72
N SER A 241 -6.70 -20.99 -8.73
CA SER A 241 -7.04 -22.41 -8.57
C SER A 241 -6.16 -23.10 -7.52
N LEU A 242 -4.86 -22.77 -7.50
CA LEU A 242 -3.91 -23.27 -6.51
C LEU A 242 -4.24 -22.75 -5.11
N ILE A 243 -4.51 -21.44 -4.99
CA ILE A 243 -4.86 -20.83 -3.70
C ILE A 243 -6.19 -21.36 -3.17
N SER A 244 -7.21 -21.50 -4.03
CA SER A 244 -8.52 -22.02 -3.65
C SER A 244 -8.44 -23.47 -3.17
N SER A 245 -7.62 -24.30 -3.83
CA SER A 245 -7.34 -25.67 -3.37
C SER A 245 -6.68 -25.66 -1.99
N GLU A 246 -5.64 -24.84 -1.81
CA GLU A 246 -4.93 -24.75 -0.52
C GLU A 246 -5.83 -24.24 0.60
N LEU A 247 -6.66 -23.22 0.35
CA LEU A 247 -7.62 -22.71 1.33
C LEU A 247 -8.66 -23.77 1.71
N ALA A 248 -9.08 -24.62 0.77
CA ALA A 248 -9.97 -25.74 1.04
C ALA A 248 -9.29 -26.81 1.91
N ASP A 249 -8.03 -27.16 1.63
CA ASP A 249 -7.23 -28.11 2.42
C ASP A 249 -6.98 -27.58 3.85
N LEU A 250 -6.77 -26.28 3.97
CA LEU A 250 -6.69 -25.55 5.24
C LEU A 250 -8.05 -25.38 5.94
N ARG A 251 -9.15 -25.83 5.32
CA ARG A 251 -10.51 -25.77 5.84
C ARG A 251 -11.02 -24.35 6.10
N VAL A 252 -10.58 -23.39 5.29
CA VAL A 252 -11.11 -22.03 5.32
C VAL A 252 -12.53 -22.04 4.75
N PRO A 253 -13.57 -21.65 5.52
CA PRO A 253 -14.94 -21.69 5.04
C PRO A 253 -15.15 -20.71 3.87
N LYS A 254 -15.85 -21.15 2.82
CA LYS A 254 -16.29 -20.26 1.74
C LYS A 254 -17.08 -19.07 2.31
N HIS A 255 -16.98 -17.93 1.65
CA HIS A 255 -17.52 -16.63 2.05
C HIS A 255 -16.85 -16.02 3.30
N SER A 256 -15.81 -16.66 3.85
CA SER A 256 -14.98 -16.01 4.87
C SER A 256 -14.16 -14.87 4.26
N ARG A 257 -13.77 -13.92 5.12
CA ARG A 257 -12.82 -12.88 4.73
C ARG A 257 -11.42 -13.44 4.54
N ILE A 258 -10.76 -13.01 3.48
CA ILE A 258 -9.34 -13.26 3.21
C ILE A 258 -8.64 -11.92 2.96
N TRP A 259 -7.35 -11.87 3.30
CA TRP A 259 -6.52 -10.69 3.11
C TRP A 259 -5.44 -10.97 2.08
N TRP A 260 -5.20 -10.01 1.19
CA TRP A 260 -4.21 -10.06 0.14
C TRP A 260 -3.12 -9.03 0.40
N MET A 261 -1.87 -9.47 0.45
CA MET A 261 -0.70 -8.60 0.35
C MET A 261 -0.06 -8.82 -1.03
N LEU A 262 -0.12 -7.80 -1.87
CA LEU A 262 0.31 -7.84 -3.27
C LEU A 262 1.47 -6.86 -3.52
N PRO A 263 2.70 -7.16 -3.10
CA PRO A 263 3.83 -6.26 -3.34
C PRO A 263 4.20 -6.09 -4.82
N GLY A 264 4.62 -4.87 -5.16
CA GLY A 264 5.19 -4.53 -6.47
C GLY A 264 4.26 -4.87 -7.62
N LYS A 265 4.77 -5.62 -8.61
CA LYS A 265 4.03 -5.96 -9.84
C LYS A 265 2.87 -6.93 -9.60
N SER A 266 2.76 -7.54 -8.43
CA SER A 266 1.62 -8.39 -8.09
C SER A 266 0.33 -7.60 -7.84
N THR A 267 0.40 -6.27 -7.59
CA THR A 267 -0.77 -5.39 -7.48
C THR A 267 -1.70 -5.44 -8.70
N PHE A 268 -1.18 -5.76 -9.88
CA PHE A 268 -1.98 -5.92 -11.11
C PHE A 268 -2.80 -7.21 -11.16
N LEU A 269 -2.62 -8.12 -10.19
CA LEU A 269 -3.49 -9.27 -10.05
C LEU A 269 -4.84 -8.80 -9.51
N LEU A 270 -5.85 -8.82 -10.38
CA LEU A 270 -7.25 -8.57 -10.00
C LEU A 270 -7.82 -9.75 -9.21
N CYS A 271 -7.18 -10.12 -8.10
CA CYS A 271 -7.55 -11.31 -7.31
C CYS A 271 -9.03 -11.31 -6.93
N HIS A 272 -9.62 -10.15 -6.61
CA HIS A 272 -11.05 -10.02 -6.28
C HIS A 272 -11.99 -10.36 -7.43
N ALA A 273 -11.59 -10.15 -8.70
CA ALA A 273 -12.42 -10.49 -9.86
C ALA A 273 -12.44 -12.00 -10.14
N VAL A 274 -11.39 -12.71 -9.70
CA VAL A 274 -11.21 -14.14 -9.92
C VAL A 274 -11.65 -14.95 -8.70
N VAL A 275 -11.53 -14.39 -7.49
CA VAL A 275 -11.88 -15.02 -6.22
C VAL A 275 -13.28 -14.60 -5.80
N GLN A 276 -14.30 -15.25 -6.37
CA GLN A 276 -15.71 -14.96 -6.05
C GLN A 276 -16.22 -15.72 -4.83
N GLU A 277 -15.49 -16.74 -4.37
CA GLU A 277 -15.91 -17.59 -3.25
C GLU A 277 -15.59 -17.01 -1.88
N TYR A 278 -14.82 -15.92 -1.79
CA TYR A 278 -14.34 -15.33 -0.53
C TYR A 278 -14.49 -13.80 -0.54
N ILE A 279 -14.62 -13.21 0.64
CA ILE A 279 -14.64 -11.75 0.79
C ILE A 279 -13.20 -11.25 0.78
N SER A 280 -12.75 -10.71 -0.35
CA SER A 280 -11.38 -10.24 -0.54
C SER A 280 -11.16 -8.85 0.07
N SER A 281 -10.05 -8.69 0.79
CA SER A 281 -9.56 -7.39 1.28
C SER A 281 -8.06 -7.31 1.05
N TYR A 282 -7.52 -6.11 0.96
CA TYR A 282 -6.12 -5.90 0.59
C TYR A 282 -5.41 -5.10 1.68
N THR A 283 -4.10 -5.30 1.78
CA THR A 283 -3.23 -4.48 2.62
C THR A 283 -1.91 -4.23 1.91
N THR A 284 -1.33 -3.06 2.16
CA THR A 284 -0.04 -2.67 1.58
C THR A 284 1.11 -3.43 2.24
N ASN A 285 1.07 -3.61 3.55
CA ASN A 285 2.03 -4.41 4.33
C ASN A 285 1.37 -4.95 5.60
N LEU A 286 2.00 -5.91 6.28
CA LEU A 286 1.43 -6.56 7.46
C LEU A 286 1.32 -5.60 8.64
N SER A 287 2.25 -4.66 8.74
CA SER A 287 2.31 -3.63 9.78
C SER A 287 1.10 -2.72 9.77
N ALA A 288 0.69 -2.23 8.60
CA ALA A 288 -0.47 -1.38 8.43
C ALA A 288 -1.75 -2.08 8.93
N LEU A 289 -1.90 -3.36 8.60
CA LEU A 289 -3.04 -4.15 9.06
C LEU A 289 -3.03 -4.37 10.58
N ILE A 290 -1.86 -4.68 11.15
CA ILE A 290 -1.69 -4.83 12.60
C ILE A 290 -2.00 -3.51 13.33
N ASP A 291 -1.50 -2.40 12.82
CA ASP A 291 -1.75 -1.08 13.38
C ASP A 291 -3.22 -0.69 13.29
N ALA A 292 -3.90 -1.01 12.18
CA ALA A 292 -5.34 -0.81 12.01
C ALA A 292 -6.16 -1.59 13.05
N TRP A 293 -5.79 -2.84 13.37
CA TRP A 293 -6.48 -3.57 14.43
C TRP A 293 -6.19 -3.03 15.83
N HIS A 294 -4.97 -2.55 16.06
CA HIS A 294 -4.64 -1.90 17.32
C HIS A 294 -5.40 -0.58 17.52
N GLN A 295 -5.65 0.17 16.44
CA GLN A 295 -6.51 1.35 16.47
C GLN A 295 -7.96 0.95 16.78
N LYS A 296 -8.51 -0.01 16.03
CA LYS A 296 -9.85 -0.57 16.28
C LYS A 296 -10.06 -1.07 17.71
N ALA A 297 -9.02 -1.64 18.34
CA ALA A 297 -9.08 -2.10 19.74
C ALA A 297 -9.00 -0.96 20.78
N LYS A 298 -8.44 0.19 20.41
CA LYS A 298 -8.33 1.39 21.26
C LYS A 298 -9.52 2.32 21.14
N ASP A 299 -10.23 2.28 20.02
CA ASP A 299 -11.40 3.10 19.80
C ASP A 299 -12.49 2.74 20.83
N ASN A 300 -12.66 3.63 21.81
CA ASN A 300 -13.78 3.57 22.72
C ASN A 300 -15.04 3.83 21.88
N ALA A 301 -15.95 2.86 21.83
CA ALA A 301 -17.20 2.88 21.07
C ALA A 301 -18.22 3.98 21.50
N THR A 302 -17.76 5.10 22.04
CA THR A 302 -18.56 6.18 22.61
C THR A 302 -18.86 7.32 21.63
N GLU A 303 -18.07 7.48 20.56
CA GLU A 303 -18.37 8.48 19.53
C GLU A 303 -19.36 7.93 18.49
N LEU A 304 -20.34 8.75 18.13
CA LEU A 304 -21.32 8.38 17.10
C LEU A 304 -20.65 8.43 15.73
N PRO A 305 -20.90 7.43 14.86
CA PRO A 305 -20.29 7.41 13.55
C PRO A 305 -20.80 8.60 12.73
N SER A 306 -19.94 9.15 11.87
CA SER A 306 -20.27 10.31 11.05
C SER A 306 -19.66 10.20 9.66
N LEU A 307 -20.45 10.55 8.64
CA LEU A 307 -20.09 10.47 7.23
C LEU A 307 -20.08 11.87 6.61
N LEU A 308 -18.94 12.23 6.00
CA LEU A 308 -18.85 13.36 5.09
C LEU A 308 -19.00 12.86 3.65
N ALA A 309 -20.07 13.23 2.96
CA ALA A 309 -20.24 12.95 1.54
C ALA A 309 -19.91 14.20 0.72
N VAL A 310 -18.91 14.11 -0.15
CA VAL A 310 -18.43 15.20 -1.01
C VAL A 310 -18.67 14.80 -2.45
N GLY A 311 -19.32 15.65 -3.23
CA GLY A 311 -19.42 15.40 -4.67
C GLY A 311 -19.42 16.65 -5.53
N VAL A 312 -18.75 16.53 -6.67
CA VAL A 312 -18.53 17.60 -7.65
C VAL A 312 -18.78 17.06 -9.04
N GLU A 313 -19.80 17.61 -9.70
CA GLU A 313 -20.24 17.15 -11.02
C GLU A 313 -19.41 17.74 -12.17
N LYS A 314 -18.88 18.95 -12.00
CA LYS A 314 -18.26 19.75 -13.07
C LYS A 314 -16.77 19.88 -12.84
N TYR A 315 -16.02 19.63 -13.91
CA TYR A 315 -14.59 19.92 -14.01
C TYR A 315 -14.34 20.53 -15.39
N THR A 316 -13.65 21.67 -15.47
CA THR A 316 -13.51 22.38 -16.77
C THR A 316 -12.74 21.59 -17.83
N LYS A 317 -11.90 20.63 -17.43
CA LYS A 317 -11.07 19.83 -18.34
C LYS A 317 -11.67 18.46 -18.69
N ALA A 318 -12.87 18.13 -18.20
CA ALA A 318 -13.50 16.83 -18.46
C ALA A 318 -15.03 16.94 -18.63
N SER A 319 -15.65 15.84 -19.03
CA SER A 319 -17.11 15.69 -19.07
C SER A 319 -17.71 15.80 -17.66
N SER A 320 -18.96 16.27 -17.58
CA SER A 320 -19.67 16.33 -16.31
C SER A 320 -20.08 14.94 -15.85
N LEU A 321 -20.14 14.71 -14.52
CA LEU A 321 -20.55 13.46 -13.90
C LEU A 321 -22.01 13.56 -13.40
N PRO A 322 -23.03 13.34 -14.26
CA PRO A 322 -24.43 13.59 -13.90
C PRO A 322 -24.95 12.71 -12.76
N SER A 323 -24.40 11.51 -12.59
CA SER A 323 -24.81 10.55 -11.56
C SER A 323 -24.39 10.94 -10.14
N VAL A 324 -23.43 11.87 -9.97
CA VAL A 324 -22.98 12.31 -8.63
C VAL A 324 -24.13 12.90 -7.83
N LYS A 325 -25.06 13.59 -8.51
CA LYS A 325 -26.25 14.13 -7.85
C LYS A 325 -27.12 13.01 -7.27
N GLU A 326 -27.45 12.01 -8.08
CA GLU A 326 -28.27 10.87 -7.68
C GLU A 326 -27.59 10.03 -6.57
N GLU A 327 -26.27 9.87 -6.64
CA GLU A 327 -25.45 9.20 -5.61
C GLU A 327 -25.54 9.90 -4.25
N LEU A 328 -25.37 11.23 -4.22
CA LEU A 328 -25.45 12.00 -2.97
C LEU A 328 -26.88 12.14 -2.44
N ASP A 329 -27.87 12.27 -3.33
CA ASP A 329 -29.29 12.26 -2.94
C ASP A 329 -29.63 10.93 -2.27
N SER A 330 -29.20 9.81 -2.86
CA SER A 330 -29.39 8.48 -2.28
C SER A 330 -28.78 8.38 -0.87
N ILE A 331 -27.55 8.84 -0.67
CA ILE A 331 -26.88 8.81 0.66
C ILE A 331 -27.65 9.65 1.68
N GLN A 332 -28.13 10.83 1.28
CA GLN A 332 -28.84 11.74 2.18
C GLN A 332 -30.25 11.25 2.55
N GLU A 333 -30.89 10.49 1.66
CA GLU A 333 -32.23 9.94 1.86
C GLU A 333 -32.26 8.63 2.66
N LEU A 334 -31.10 8.00 2.91
CA LEU A 334 -31.03 6.79 3.72
C LEU A 334 -31.55 7.05 5.14
N ASP A 335 -32.50 6.23 5.59
CA ASP A 335 -32.90 6.20 7.01
C ASP A 335 -31.80 5.51 7.84
N LEU A 336 -30.91 6.32 8.37
CA LEU A 336 -29.77 5.89 9.18
C LEU A 336 -30.03 6.05 10.68
N SER A 337 -31.28 6.28 11.09
CA SER A 337 -31.66 6.49 12.49
C SER A 337 -31.32 5.29 13.38
N GLN A 338 -31.39 4.08 12.83
CA GLN A 338 -31.06 2.83 13.53
C GLN A 338 -29.59 2.73 13.92
N ILE A 339 -28.69 3.29 13.12
CA ILE A 339 -27.24 3.27 13.36
C ILE A 339 -26.71 4.63 13.86
N LYS A 340 -27.59 5.63 14.02
CA LYS A 340 -27.28 7.00 14.47
C LYS A 340 -26.12 7.64 13.71
N LEU A 341 -26.00 7.34 12.42
CA LEU A 341 -24.96 7.88 11.55
C LEU A 341 -25.34 9.32 11.15
N ASN A 342 -24.48 10.27 11.51
CA ASN A 342 -24.65 11.66 11.08
C ASN A 342 -24.05 11.88 9.70
N VAL A 343 -24.82 12.40 8.73
CA VAL A 343 -24.35 12.64 7.37
C VAL A 343 -24.26 14.14 7.10
N THR A 344 -23.07 14.63 6.73
CA THR A 344 -22.87 15.96 6.16
C THR A 344 -22.62 15.82 4.66
N VAL A 345 -23.34 16.57 3.83
CA VAL A 345 -23.13 16.59 2.38
C VAL A 345 -22.53 17.92 1.94
N LEU A 346 -21.45 17.89 1.14
CA LEU A 346 -20.88 19.04 0.44
C LEU A 346 -21.03 18.82 -1.07
N ARG A 347 -21.79 19.69 -1.74
CA ARG A 347 -22.13 19.54 -3.17
C ARG A 347 -21.58 20.70 -3.98
N ASN A 348 -20.96 20.41 -5.12
CA ASN A 348 -20.54 21.39 -6.12
C ASN A 348 -19.89 22.62 -5.46
N THR A 349 -20.53 23.78 -5.49
CA THR A 349 -20.02 25.05 -4.94
C THR A 349 -19.63 25.01 -3.47
N ASP A 350 -20.24 24.13 -2.68
CA ASP A 350 -19.96 23.99 -1.25
C ASP A 350 -18.76 23.07 -0.97
N ALA A 351 -18.41 22.21 -1.93
CA ALA A 351 -17.28 21.28 -1.88
C ALA A 351 -15.97 21.99 -2.23
N THR A 352 -15.66 23.10 -1.56
CA THR A 352 -14.38 23.79 -1.67
C THR A 352 -13.30 23.08 -0.85
N LYS A 353 -12.04 23.27 -1.23
CA LYS A 353 -10.90 22.65 -0.52
C LYS A 353 -10.89 22.96 0.97
N THR A 354 -11.15 24.22 1.33
CA THR A 354 -11.23 24.65 2.73
C THR A 354 -12.37 23.97 3.49
N ASN A 355 -13.55 23.85 2.89
CA ASN A 355 -14.70 23.21 3.54
C ASN A 355 -14.46 21.71 3.74
N VAL A 356 -13.93 21.02 2.73
CA VAL A 356 -13.63 19.59 2.79
C VAL A 356 -12.60 19.32 3.90
N LEU A 357 -11.44 20.01 3.88
CA LEU A 357 -10.38 19.79 4.87
C LEU A 357 -10.87 20.05 6.31
N ARG A 358 -11.67 21.09 6.53
CA ARG A 358 -12.26 21.40 7.83
C ARG A 358 -13.27 20.34 8.28
N LYS A 359 -14.07 19.79 7.36
CA LYS A 359 -15.08 18.77 7.67
C LYS A 359 -14.46 17.39 7.89
N LEU A 360 -13.38 17.04 7.18
CA LEU A 360 -12.60 15.82 7.41
C LEU A 360 -12.14 15.71 8.87
N GLN A 361 -11.82 16.84 9.52
CA GLN A 361 -11.38 16.84 10.92
C GLN A 361 -12.47 16.42 11.93
N ASN A 362 -13.73 16.33 11.50
CA ASN A 362 -14.89 16.12 12.37
C ASN A 362 -15.76 14.94 11.95
N HIS A 363 -15.32 14.15 10.96
CA HIS A 363 -16.06 12.99 10.48
C HIS A 363 -15.17 11.76 10.53
N SER A 364 -15.73 10.65 10.99
CA SER A 364 -14.98 9.39 11.04
C SER A 364 -14.97 8.68 9.69
N SER A 365 -15.88 9.00 8.77
CA SER A 365 -15.89 8.42 7.43
C SER A 365 -16.09 9.49 6.35
N VAL A 366 -15.54 9.26 5.17
CA VAL A 366 -15.70 10.15 4.02
C VAL A 366 -16.08 9.38 2.75
N HIS A 367 -16.95 9.97 1.94
CA HIS A 367 -17.30 9.50 0.60
C HIS A 367 -17.00 10.63 -0.39
N PHE A 368 -16.15 10.37 -1.39
CA PHE A 368 -15.84 11.29 -2.47
C PHE A 368 -16.43 10.79 -3.78
N ALA A 369 -17.21 11.64 -4.46
CA ALA A 369 -17.77 11.41 -5.79
C ALA A 369 -17.39 12.56 -6.72
N CYS A 370 -16.22 12.47 -7.36
CA CYS A 370 -15.64 13.57 -8.14
C CYS A 370 -14.62 13.07 -9.15
N HIS A 371 -14.07 13.99 -9.96
CA HIS A 371 -12.92 13.67 -10.79
C HIS A 371 -11.66 13.52 -9.94
N GLY A 372 -10.75 12.64 -10.38
CA GLY A 372 -9.39 12.55 -9.85
C GLY A 372 -8.38 12.79 -10.96
N THR A 373 -7.24 13.39 -10.64
CA THR A 373 -6.20 13.75 -11.60
C THR A 373 -4.83 13.22 -11.16
N LEU A 374 -3.98 12.98 -12.15
CA LEU A 374 -2.54 12.78 -11.98
C LEU A 374 -1.82 14.00 -12.58
N PRO A 375 -0.61 14.33 -12.12
CA PRO A 375 0.22 15.37 -12.73
C PRO A 375 0.50 15.05 -14.19
N ASP A 376 0.73 16.10 -14.99
CA ASP A 376 1.07 15.97 -16.41
C ASP A 376 2.35 15.14 -16.61
N ALA A 377 2.30 14.20 -17.55
CA ALA A 377 3.29 13.13 -17.80
C ALA A 377 4.66 13.63 -18.33
N SER A 378 4.93 14.94 -18.24
CA SER A 378 6.14 15.59 -18.74
C SER A 378 7.32 15.52 -17.75
N HIS A 379 7.11 15.04 -16.52
CA HIS A 379 8.15 14.90 -15.50
C HIS A 379 8.46 13.41 -15.24
N GLU A 380 9.70 12.98 -15.51
CA GLU A 380 10.19 11.59 -15.40
C GLU A 380 10.20 11.00 -13.96
N LEU A 381 9.75 11.78 -12.97
CA LEU A 381 9.70 11.39 -11.56
C LEU A 381 8.40 11.89 -10.92
N HIS A 382 7.31 11.16 -11.14
CA HIS A 382 6.04 11.45 -10.47
C HIS A 382 6.10 11.07 -8.99
N ASN A 383 5.67 11.98 -8.12
CA ASN A 383 5.48 11.66 -6.72
C ASN A 383 4.08 11.06 -6.57
N PRO A 384 3.93 9.84 -5.98
CA PRO A 384 2.63 9.19 -5.87
C PRO A 384 1.60 9.96 -5.01
N PHE A 385 2.06 10.94 -4.24
CA PHE A 385 1.19 11.83 -3.45
C PHE A 385 0.68 13.06 -4.22
N ASP A 386 1.08 13.23 -5.48
CA ASP A 386 0.61 14.33 -6.32
C ASP A 386 -0.74 13.99 -7.00
N LEU A 387 -1.34 12.85 -6.65
CA LEU A 387 -2.73 12.54 -6.96
C LEU A 387 -3.64 13.56 -6.26
N ALA A 388 -4.56 14.14 -7.02
CA ALA A 388 -5.54 15.09 -6.52
C ALA A 388 -6.97 14.68 -6.83
N LEU A 389 -7.87 15.00 -5.90
CA LEU A 389 -9.31 15.01 -6.12
C LEU A 389 -9.73 16.42 -6.54
N ILE A 390 -10.56 16.51 -7.57
CA ILE A 390 -11.04 17.79 -8.10
C ILE A 390 -12.28 18.22 -7.33
N LEU A 391 -12.17 19.39 -6.72
CA LEU A 391 -13.20 20.04 -5.93
C LEU A 391 -13.86 21.19 -6.70
N SER A 392 -14.71 21.96 -6.02
CA SER A 392 -15.35 23.14 -6.60
C SER A 392 -14.33 24.06 -7.27
N SER A 393 -14.73 24.70 -8.37
CA SER A 393 -13.90 25.70 -9.06
C SER A 393 -12.54 25.15 -9.53
N ASP A 394 -12.50 23.84 -9.85
CA ASP A 394 -11.29 23.10 -10.24
C ASP A 394 -10.16 23.12 -9.20
N GLU A 395 -10.48 23.33 -7.91
CA GLU A 395 -9.50 23.23 -6.83
C GLU A 395 -8.98 21.79 -6.71
N GLU A 396 -7.65 21.63 -6.60
CA GLU A 396 -7.01 20.34 -6.39
C GLU A 396 -6.81 20.05 -4.88
N LEU A 397 -7.44 18.97 -4.40
CA LEU A 397 -7.22 18.41 -3.08
C LEU A 397 -6.21 17.27 -3.19
N MET A 398 -4.96 17.53 -2.81
CA MET A 398 -3.88 16.55 -2.91
C MET A 398 -4.01 15.48 -1.81
N LEU A 399 -3.57 14.26 -2.12
CA LEU A 399 -3.59 13.14 -1.16
C LEU A 399 -2.84 13.47 0.13
N CYS A 400 -1.69 14.15 0.04
CA CYS A 400 -0.92 14.55 1.23
C CYS A 400 -1.70 15.48 2.17
N GLU A 401 -2.61 16.31 1.65
CA GLU A 401 -3.45 17.21 2.43
C GLU A 401 -4.57 16.44 3.14
N ILE A 402 -5.15 15.44 2.47
CA ILE A 402 -6.12 14.51 3.07
C ILE A 402 -5.44 13.77 4.23
N MET A 403 -4.29 13.13 3.98
CA MET A 403 -3.52 12.39 4.98
C MET A 403 -3.17 13.25 6.19
N THR A 404 -2.74 14.50 5.96
CA THR A 404 -2.42 15.44 7.03
C THR A 404 -3.66 15.84 7.85
N SER A 405 -4.82 15.96 7.21
CA SER A 405 -6.07 16.30 7.89
C SER A 405 -6.58 15.15 8.75
N VAL A 406 -6.59 13.93 8.20
CA VAL A 406 -7.11 12.73 8.89
C VAL A 406 -6.19 12.22 10.00
N ALA A 407 -4.87 12.44 9.91
CA ALA A 407 -3.92 12.07 10.95
C ALA A 407 -4.18 12.71 12.32
N LYS A 408 -5.03 13.75 12.37
CA LYS A 408 -5.44 14.45 13.58
C LYS A 408 -6.79 13.96 14.15
N THR A 409 -7.35 12.90 13.58
CA THR A 409 -8.70 12.40 13.88
C THR A 409 -8.75 10.89 14.01
N ASN A 410 -9.81 10.38 14.63
CA ASN A 410 -10.20 8.98 14.55
C ASN A 410 -10.98 8.76 13.24
N SER A 411 -10.27 8.84 12.11
CA SER A 411 -10.84 8.49 10.81
C SER A 411 -10.88 6.97 10.66
N ASP A 412 -12.06 6.43 10.39
CA ASP A 412 -12.35 5.00 10.25
C ASP A 412 -12.26 4.53 8.79
N SER A 413 -12.84 5.28 7.85
CA SER A 413 -12.95 4.81 6.46
C SER A 413 -13.07 5.91 5.41
N ALA A 414 -12.67 5.59 4.17
CA ALA A 414 -12.88 6.43 3.01
C ALA A 414 -13.43 5.60 1.84
N PHE A 415 -14.44 6.13 1.16
CA PHE A 415 -14.95 5.60 -0.11
C PHE A 415 -14.64 6.60 -1.22
N LEU A 416 -13.93 6.15 -2.27
CA LEU A 416 -13.41 7.02 -3.31
C LEU A 416 -14.01 6.64 -4.68
N SER A 417 -15.16 7.23 -4.99
CA SER A 417 -15.80 7.22 -6.31
C SER A 417 -15.15 8.29 -7.20
N ALA A 418 -13.87 8.09 -7.54
CA ALA A 418 -13.11 9.00 -8.38
C ALA A 418 -12.14 8.26 -9.30
N CYS A 419 -11.82 8.89 -10.43
CA CYS A 419 -10.82 8.37 -11.35
C CYS A 419 -9.43 8.32 -10.71
N HIS A 420 -8.59 7.39 -11.17
CA HIS A 420 -7.19 7.26 -10.76
C HIS A 420 -6.92 6.97 -9.28
N THR A 421 -7.96 6.71 -8.47
CA THR A 421 -7.83 6.42 -7.04
C THR A 421 -7.00 5.16 -6.76
N VAL A 422 -7.04 4.19 -7.67
CA VAL A 422 -6.23 2.96 -7.61
C VAL A 422 -5.35 2.92 -8.87
N THR A 423 -4.34 3.80 -8.95
CA THR A 423 -3.38 3.80 -10.07
C THR A 423 -1.96 3.53 -9.57
N THR A 424 -1.30 2.58 -10.22
CA THR A 424 0.15 2.34 -10.10
C THR A 424 0.81 2.76 -11.40
N GLU A 425 1.78 3.68 -11.37
CA GLU A 425 2.43 4.14 -12.59
C GLU A 425 3.26 3.06 -13.28
N GLN A 426 3.19 3.04 -14.62
CA GLN A 426 3.68 1.96 -15.48
C GLN A 426 5.20 1.94 -15.68
N SER A 427 5.91 3.06 -15.46
CA SER A 427 7.34 3.17 -15.83
C SER A 427 8.30 2.76 -14.72
N LYS A 428 7.87 2.82 -13.45
CA LYS A 428 8.64 2.40 -12.26
C LYS A 428 7.67 1.90 -11.18
N VAL A 429 7.27 0.64 -11.21
CA VAL A 429 6.40 0.07 -10.17
C VAL A 429 7.28 -0.34 -9.00
N HIS A 430 7.54 0.59 -8.09
CA HIS A 430 8.17 0.23 -6.82
C HIS A 430 7.21 -0.58 -5.97
N GLU A 431 7.79 -1.48 -5.16
CA GLU A 431 7.11 -2.39 -4.23
C GLU A 431 6.07 -1.75 -3.30
N SER A 432 6.03 -0.41 -3.24
CA SER A 432 5.26 0.37 -2.28
C SER A 432 4.47 1.54 -2.91
N HIS A 433 4.08 1.49 -4.18
CA HIS A 433 3.17 2.52 -4.70
C HIS A 433 1.92 2.56 -3.82
N PRO A 434 1.62 3.68 -3.14
CA PRO A 434 0.43 3.77 -2.32
C PRO A 434 -0.77 3.73 -3.25
N VAL A 435 -1.40 2.57 -3.32
CA VAL A 435 -2.76 2.44 -3.78
C VAL A 435 -3.64 3.04 -2.67
N LEU A 436 -4.66 3.84 -3.01
CA LEU A 436 -5.67 4.32 -2.05
C LEU A 436 -6.55 3.16 -1.56
N GLN A 437 -5.94 2.16 -0.89
CA GLN A 437 -6.64 1.06 -0.24
C GLN A 437 -6.71 1.27 1.27
#